data_AF-A0A9P6DJ98-F1
#
_entry.id   AF-A0A9P6DJ98-F1
#
_cell.length_a   1.000
_cell.length_b   1.000
_cell.length_c   1.000
_cell.angle_alpha   90.00
_cell.angle_beta   90.00
_cell.angle_gamma   90.00
#
_symmetry.space_group_name_H-M   'P 1'
#
loop_
_entity.id
_entity.type
_entity.pdbx_description
1 polymer ?
#
loop_
_entity_poly.entity_id
_entity_poly.type
_entity_poly.pdbx_seq_one_letter_code
_entity_poly.pdbx_strand_id
1 'polypeptide(L)'
;MKANEGHRANEWGDLSQPLWKGRLRITEKSSGVNIVFEDSQTGELFASAAYDPKKPCVDAVLDSSRYFVVRVEDGGRKAYIGMGFAERSESFDFNVALQDYTKRWKAAQNPPSSESDPVAQGESPHIPPGPKKDYSLKDGQTFSISIPGRSKPSSTSQLLNSSSSTSTSSGIPLLPPPPKRA
;
A
#
# COMPACT_ATOMS: atom_id res chain seq x y z
N MET A 1 -28.51 30.41 3.04
CA MET A 1 -27.22 29.70 2.88
C MET A 1 -27.42 28.26 3.35
N LYS A 2 -27.53 27.30 2.42
CA LYS A 2 -27.71 25.89 2.81
C LYS A 2 -26.33 25.27 3.06
N ALA A 3 -25.89 25.28 4.31
CA ALA A 3 -24.56 24.83 4.73
C ALA A 3 -24.44 23.31 4.92
N ASN A 4 -25.26 22.49 4.24
CA ASN A 4 -25.23 21.03 4.44
C ASN A 4 -25.61 20.20 3.20
N GLU A 5 -25.72 20.82 2.04
CA GLU A 5 -25.93 20.10 0.78
C GLU A 5 -24.55 19.74 0.23
N GLY A 6 -24.08 18.51 0.48
CA GLY A 6 -22.87 18.01 -0.17
C GLY A 6 -23.01 18.02 -1.70
N HIS A 7 -21.91 17.78 -2.41
CA HIS A 7 -21.89 17.88 -3.87
C HIS A 7 -22.82 16.86 -4.55
N ARG A 8 -23.61 17.32 -5.53
CA ARG A 8 -24.49 16.49 -6.37
C ARG A 8 -24.16 16.71 -7.84
N ALA A 9 -23.91 15.64 -8.59
CA ALA A 9 -23.47 15.73 -9.98
C ALA A 9 -24.62 16.18 -10.89
N ASN A 10 -25.86 15.83 -10.53
CA ASN A 10 -27.05 16.28 -11.28
C ASN A 10 -27.22 17.81 -11.31
N GLU A 11 -26.55 18.55 -10.42
CA GLU A 11 -26.59 20.03 -10.40
C GLU A 11 -25.57 20.68 -11.35
N TRP A 12 -24.66 19.90 -11.94
CA TRP A 12 -23.60 20.43 -12.82
C TRP A 12 -24.05 20.63 -14.28
N GLY A 13 -25.29 20.28 -14.60
CA GLY A 13 -25.85 20.36 -15.94
C GLY A 13 -25.71 19.04 -16.71
N ASP A 14 -25.40 19.12 -18.00
CA ASP A 14 -25.27 17.94 -18.85
C ASP A 14 -23.91 17.25 -18.68
N LEU A 15 -23.91 16.17 -17.89
CA LEU A 15 -22.74 15.35 -17.63
C LEU A 15 -22.23 14.59 -18.88
N SER A 16 -23.00 14.55 -19.97
CA SER A 16 -22.56 13.94 -21.24
C SER A 16 -21.60 14.84 -22.03
N GLN A 17 -21.58 16.15 -21.74
CA GLN A 17 -20.72 17.15 -22.37
C GLN A 17 -19.76 17.77 -21.34
N PRO A 18 -18.69 17.07 -20.97
CA PRO A 18 -17.71 17.63 -20.04
C PRO A 18 -16.92 18.76 -20.71
N LEU A 19 -16.54 19.76 -19.90
CA LEU A 19 -15.67 20.88 -20.31
C LEU A 19 -14.34 20.40 -20.90
N TRP A 20 -13.82 19.30 -20.36
CA TRP A 20 -12.53 18.74 -20.75
C TRP A 20 -12.54 17.22 -20.59
N LYS A 21 -11.82 16.52 -21.47
CA LYS A 21 -11.58 15.08 -21.40
C LYS A 21 -10.09 14.83 -21.55
N GLY A 22 -9.55 13.90 -20.78
CA GLY A 22 -8.15 13.53 -20.87
C GLY A 22 -7.83 12.35 -19.97
N ARG A 23 -6.56 12.26 -19.59
CA ARG A 23 -6.01 11.20 -18.77
C ARG A 23 -5.82 11.68 -17.34
N LEU A 24 -6.22 10.84 -16.40
CA LEU A 24 -5.95 11.01 -14.98
C LEU A 24 -4.75 10.13 -14.59
N ARG A 25 -3.78 10.72 -13.88
CA ARG A 25 -2.65 10.00 -13.29
C ARG A 25 -2.53 10.31 -11.81
N ILE A 26 -2.42 9.28 -10.99
CA ILE A 26 -2.00 9.41 -9.59
C ILE A 26 -0.52 9.04 -9.55
N THR A 27 0.32 9.97 -9.09
CA THR A 27 1.77 9.77 -9.03
C THR A 27 2.26 9.95 -7.60
N GLU A 28 2.94 8.93 -7.07
CA GLU A 28 3.61 8.98 -5.77
C GLU A 28 5.08 9.37 -5.98
N LYS A 29 5.53 10.44 -5.32
CA LYS A 29 6.92 10.91 -5.28
C LYS A 29 7.39 10.93 -3.83
N SER A 30 8.69 11.16 -3.61
CA SER A 30 9.24 11.35 -2.25
C SER A 30 8.58 12.48 -1.48
N SER A 31 8.05 13.49 -2.18
CA SER A 31 7.33 14.63 -1.61
C SER A 31 5.86 14.37 -1.30
N GLY A 32 5.31 13.20 -1.65
CA GLY A 32 3.89 12.87 -1.49
C GLY A 32 3.22 12.44 -2.80
N VAL A 33 1.88 12.36 -2.77
CA VAL A 33 1.06 11.97 -3.93
C VAL A 33 0.50 13.19 -4.64
N ASN A 34 0.57 13.18 -5.97
CA ASN A 34 -0.07 14.16 -6.83
C ASN A 34 -1.07 13.49 -7.76
N ILE A 35 -2.25 14.09 -7.85
CA ILE A 35 -3.28 13.80 -8.84
C ILE A 35 -3.05 14.76 -10.01
N VAL A 36 -2.94 14.23 -11.21
CA VAL A 36 -2.56 14.96 -12.43
C VAL A 36 -3.60 14.70 -13.50
N PHE A 37 -4.15 15.77 -14.06
CA PHE A 37 -5.02 15.76 -15.22
C PHE A 37 -4.21 16.23 -16.42
N GLU A 38 -4.00 15.35 -17.39
CA GLU A 38 -3.20 15.63 -18.59
C GLU A 38 -3.97 15.27 -19.86
N ASP A 39 -3.69 15.97 -20.96
CA ASP A 39 -4.26 15.62 -22.25
C ASP A 39 -3.76 14.24 -22.71
N SER A 40 -4.66 13.39 -23.18
CA SER A 40 -4.35 11.99 -23.51
C SER A 40 -3.40 11.82 -24.69
N GLN A 41 -3.30 12.81 -25.58
CA GLN A 41 -2.51 12.76 -26.80
C GLN A 41 -1.17 13.49 -26.64
N THR A 42 -1.21 14.69 -26.08
CA THR A 42 -0.06 15.60 -25.98
C THR A 42 0.68 15.46 -24.64
N GLY A 43 0.01 14.99 -23.60
CA GLY A 43 0.55 14.99 -22.23
C GLY A 43 0.60 16.39 -21.60
N GLU A 44 -0.07 17.39 -22.19
CA GLU A 44 -0.15 18.73 -21.63
C GLU A 44 -0.91 18.72 -20.29
N LEU A 45 -0.34 19.38 -19.27
CA LEU A 45 -0.94 19.46 -17.94
C LEU A 45 -2.17 20.39 -17.97
N PHE A 46 -3.34 19.84 -17.67
CA PHE A 46 -4.55 20.62 -17.47
C PHE A 46 -4.67 21.13 -16.04
N ALA A 47 -4.49 20.24 -15.06
CA ALA A 47 -4.57 20.58 -13.64
C ALA A 47 -3.79 19.58 -12.79
N SER A 48 -3.35 20.02 -11.61
CA SER A 48 -2.78 19.11 -10.60
C SER A 48 -3.29 19.44 -9.21
N ALA A 49 -3.44 18.42 -8.38
CA ALA A 49 -3.76 18.54 -6.97
C ALA A 49 -2.80 17.69 -6.14
N ALA A 50 -2.14 18.30 -5.17
CA ALA A 50 -1.43 17.58 -4.13
C ALA A 50 -2.43 16.88 -3.22
N TYR A 51 -2.24 15.58 -3.01
CA TYR A 51 -3.07 14.77 -2.14
C TYR A 51 -2.48 14.73 -0.73
N ASP A 52 -3.19 15.33 0.22
CA ASP A 52 -2.86 15.27 1.64
C ASP A 52 -3.86 14.33 2.36
N PRO A 53 -3.41 13.20 2.93
CA PRO A 53 -4.27 12.30 3.70
C PRO A 53 -4.92 12.93 4.94
N LYS A 54 -4.32 13.99 5.51
CA LYS A 54 -4.93 14.73 6.65
C LYS A 54 -6.08 15.61 6.20
N LYS A 55 -6.00 16.13 4.97
CA LYS A 55 -6.98 17.03 4.39
C LYS A 55 -7.23 16.62 2.93
N PRO A 56 -8.02 15.57 2.71
CA PRO A 56 -8.32 15.09 1.37
C PRO A 56 -8.74 16.26 0.46
N CYS A 57 -8.16 16.28 -0.74
CA CYS A 57 -8.52 17.23 -1.79
C CYS A 57 -9.59 16.66 -2.72
N VAL A 58 -10.10 15.46 -2.45
CA VAL A 58 -11.08 14.77 -3.28
C VAL A 58 -12.30 14.44 -2.43
N ASP A 59 -13.46 14.90 -2.86
CA ASP A 59 -14.75 14.65 -2.21
C ASP A 59 -15.65 13.85 -3.16
N ALA A 60 -16.25 12.77 -2.66
CA ALA A 60 -17.21 11.99 -3.43
C ALA A 60 -18.56 12.70 -3.51
N VAL A 61 -19.21 12.59 -4.66
CA VAL A 61 -20.54 13.16 -4.88
C VAL A 61 -21.62 12.24 -4.26
N LEU A 62 -22.69 12.82 -3.74
CA LEU A 62 -23.73 12.11 -2.97
C LEU A 62 -24.66 11.24 -3.83
N ASP A 63 -24.95 11.65 -5.06
CA ASP A 63 -25.92 10.99 -5.95
C ASP A 63 -25.29 9.98 -6.91
N SER A 64 -23.95 9.89 -6.95
CA SER A 64 -23.24 8.99 -7.85
C SER A 64 -21.84 8.64 -7.35
N SER A 65 -21.48 7.35 -7.46
CA SER A 65 -20.12 6.89 -7.16
C SER A 65 -19.12 7.14 -8.29
N ARG A 66 -19.58 7.63 -9.44
CA ARG A 66 -18.73 7.88 -10.63
C ARG A 66 -18.15 9.28 -10.67
N TYR A 67 -18.69 10.19 -9.86
CA TYR A 67 -18.31 11.60 -9.87
C TYR A 67 -17.67 12.01 -8.55
N PHE A 68 -16.71 12.93 -8.66
CA PHE A 68 -15.92 13.44 -7.55
C PHE A 68 -15.70 14.94 -7.75
N VAL A 69 -15.46 15.66 -6.67
CA VAL A 69 -14.98 17.03 -6.70
C VAL A 69 -13.53 17.03 -6.25
N VAL A 70 -12.64 17.57 -7.09
CA VAL A 70 -11.23 17.73 -6.77
C VAL A 70 -10.92 19.19 -6.52
N ARG A 71 -10.35 19.47 -5.34
CA ARG A 71 -9.81 20.77 -4.97
C ARG A 71 -8.37 20.88 -5.49
N VAL A 72 -8.19 21.70 -6.51
CA VAL A 72 -6.87 22.05 -7.06
C VAL A 72 -6.40 23.36 -6.43
N GLU A 73 -5.09 23.49 -6.23
CA GLU A 73 -4.48 24.70 -5.69
C GLU A 73 -3.31 25.12 -6.57
N ASP A 74 -3.34 26.37 -7.06
CA ASP A 74 -2.30 26.96 -7.89
C ASP A 74 -2.00 28.38 -7.44
N GLY A 75 -0.74 28.65 -7.07
CA GLY A 75 -0.28 29.96 -6.62
C GLY A 75 -1.08 30.55 -5.45
N GLY A 76 -1.57 29.72 -4.53
CA GLY A 76 -2.39 30.12 -3.38
C GLY A 76 -3.88 30.35 -3.69
N ARG A 77 -4.30 30.15 -4.94
CA ARG A 77 -5.72 30.16 -5.34
C ARG A 77 -6.26 28.74 -5.37
N LYS A 78 -7.48 28.57 -4.86
CA LYS A 78 -8.16 27.27 -4.83
C LYS A 78 -9.29 27.25 -5.84
N ALA A 79 -9.37 26.18 -6.61
CA ALA A 79 -10.49 25.90 -7.49
C ALA A 79 -11.04 24.49 -7.22
N TYR A 80 -12.32 24.30 -7.52
CA TYR A 80 -13.00 23.01 -7.37
C TYR A 80 -13.42 22.54 -8.76
N ILE A 81 -12.98 21.34 -9.12
CA ILE A 81 -13.25 20.72 -10.42
C ILE A 81 -14.14 19.52 -10.18
N GLY A 82 -15.33 19.53 -10.78
CA GLY A 82 -16.14 18.32 -10.90
C GLY A 82 -15.51 17.39 -11.94
N MET A 83 -15.23 16.16 -11.56
CA MET A 83 -14.71 15.13 -12.45
C MET A 83 -15.58 13.88 -12.40
N GLY A 84 -15.53 13.09 -13.47
CA GLY A 84 -16.23 11.82 -13.54
C GLY A 84 -15.50 10.80 -14.39
N PHE A 85 -15.71 9.54 -14.07
CA PHE A 85 -15.23 8.41 -14.86
C PHE A 85 -16.30 7.94 -15.85
N ALA A 86 -15.87 7.43 -17.01
CA ALA A 86 -16.77 6.86 -18.01
C ALA A 86 -17.41 5.56 -17.52
N GLU A 87 -16.67 4.79 -16.70
CA GLU A 87 -17.13 3.54 -16.12
C GLU A 87 -17.05 3.56 -14.59
N ARG A 88 -17.90 2.73 -13.95
CA ARG A 88 -17.92 2.62 -12.49
C ARG A 88 -16.71 1.85 -11.95
N SER A 89 -16.17 0.92 -12.72
CA SER A 89 -14.92 0.19 -12.43
C SER A 89 -13.76 1.17 -12.20
N GLU A 90 -13.52 2.09 -13.14
CA GLU A 90 -12.44 3.08 -13.04
C GLU A 90 -12.59 3.98 -11.80
N SER A 91 -13.82 4.41 -11.49
CA SER A 91 -14.08 5.21 -10.29
C SER A 91 -13.78 4.46 -8.99
N PHE A 92 -13.98 3.14 -8.99
CA PHE A 92 -13.67 2.29 -7.85
C PHE A 92 -12.17 2.16 -7.67
N ASP A 93 -11.43 1.89 -8.75
CA ASP A 93 -9.96 1.77 -8.73
C ASP A 93 -9.31 3.07 -8.24
N PHE A 94 -9.82 4.22 -8.69
CA PHE A 94 -9.38 5.54 -8.21
C PHE A 94 -9.56 5.69 -6.69
N ASN A 95 -10.75 5.34 -6.17
CA ASN A 95 -11.04 5.46 -4.74
C ASN A 95 -10.17 4.50 -3.91
N VAL A 96 -9.99 3.27 -4.38
CA VAL A 96 -9.13 2.28 -3.72
C VAL A 96 -7.68 2.74 -3.70
N ALA A 97 -7.17 3.30 -4.80
CA ALA A 97 -5.79 3.81 -4.87
C ALA A 97 -5.53 4.93 -3.83
N LEU A 98 -6.47 5.86 -3.65
CA LEU A 98 -6.37 6.92 -2.64
C LEU A 98 -6.48 6.39 -1.20
N GLN A 99 -7.37 5.42 -0.97
CA GLN A 99 -7.54 4.79 0.34
C GLN A 99 -6.32 3.97 0.74
N ASP A 100 -5.74 3.20 -0.18
CA ASP A 100 -4.51 2.44 0.06
C ASP A 100 -3.35 3.38 0.44
N TYR A 101 -3.15 4.45 -0.34
CA TYR A 101 -2.14 5.45 0.00
C TYR A 101 -2.38 6.07 1.38
N THR A 102 -3.62 6.46 1.69
CA THR A 102 -3.98 7.01 3.00
C THR A 102 -3.68 6.03 4.13
N LYS A 103 -3.96 4.74 3.94
CA LYS A 103 -3.68 3.69 4.91
C LYS A 103 -2.17 3.52 5.11
N ARG A 104 -1.39 3.43 4.03
CA ARG A 104 0.08 3.34 4.09
C ARG A 104 0.69 4.56 4.77
N TRP A 105 0.21 5.75 4.43
CA TRP A 105 0.65 6.99 5.05
C TRP A 105 0.36 7.03 6.55
N LYS A 106 -0.85 6.62 6.99
CA LYS A 106 -1.20 6.53 8.42
C LYS A 106 -0.30 5.54 9.17
N ALA A 107 -0.04 4.37 8.59
CA ALA A 107 0.85 3.37 9.16
C ALA A 107 2.31 3.87 9.29
N ALA A 108 2.77 4.70 8.34
CA ALA A 108 4.10 5.31 8.42
C ALA A 108 4.19 6.41 9.49
N GLN A 109 3.10 7.14 9.76
CA GLN A 109 3.05 8.18 10.81
C GLN A 109 2.91 7.60 12.21
N ASN A 110 2.23 6.46 12.34
CA ASN A 110 2.11 5.71 13.59
C ASN A 110 2.72 4.32 13.39
N PRO A 111 4.07 4.22 13.30
CA PRO A 111 4.72 2.93 13.21
C PRO A 111 4.25 2.10 14.40
N PRO A 112 3.86 0.83 14.20
CA PRO A 112 3.47 -0.01 15.32
C PRO A 112 4.69 -0.12 16.23
N SER A 113 4.71 0.66 17.32
CA SER A 113 5.27 0.18 18.57
C SER A 113 4.66 -1.20 18.79
N SER A 114 5.48 -2.19 19.13
CA SER A 114 5.18 -3.61 19.22
C SER A 114 4.06 -4.00 20.21
N GLU A 115 2.92 -3.35 20.16
CA GLU A 115 1.71 -3.58 20.93
C GLU A 115 0.52 -3.10 20.09
N SER A 116 -0.46 -3.98 19.91
CA SER A 116 -1.73 -3.81 19.20
C SER A 116 -1.72 -3.94 17.68
N ASP A 117 -1.96 -5.17 17.23
CA ASP A 117 -2.64 -5.48 15.97
C ASP A 117 -3.87 -4.57 15.79
N PRO A 118 -4.04 -3.90 14.63
CA PRO A 118 -5.32 -3.31 14.28
C PRO A 118 -6.28 -4.43 13.88
N VAL A 119 -6.92 -5.03 14.89
CA VAL A 119 -8.18 -5.74 14.68
C VAL A 119 -9.14 -4.72 14.12
N ALA A 120 -9.53 -4.94 12.87
CA ALA A 120 -10.64 -4.26 12.23
C ALA A 120 -11.78 -4.09 13.25
N GLN A 121 -12.23 -2.85 13.45
CA GLN A 121 -13.51 -2.55 14.07
C GLN A 121 -14.62 -3.13 13.20
N GLY A 122 -14.84 -4.43 13.38
CA GLY A 122 -16.05 -5.16 13.04
C GLY A 122 -16.40 -5.92 14.30
N GLU A 123 -17.25 -5.32 15.12
CA GLU A 123 -17.78 -5.92 16.34
C GLU A 123 -18.48 -7.23 15.96
N SER A 124 -17.79 -8.36 16.18
CA SER A 124 -18.42 -9.68 16.08
C SER A 124 -19.27 -9.88 17.36
N PRO A 125 -20.60 -10.07 17.27
CA PRO A 125 -21.51 -10.04 18.44
C PRO A 125 -21.42 -11.25 19.38
N HIS A 126 -20.42 -12.13 19.21
CA HIS A 126 -20.39 -13.44 19.88
C HIS A 126 -19.26 -13.63 20.91
N ILE A 127 -18.48 -12.60 21.25
CA ILE A 127 -17.41 -12.74 22.26
C ILE A 127 -17.69 -11.76 23.40
N PRO A 128 -18.12 -12.23 24.59
CA PRO A 128 -18.26 -11.34 25.73
C PRO A 128 -16.90 -10.74 26.10
N PRO A 129 -16.83 -9.47 26.52
CA PRO A 129 -15.58 -8.80 26.87
C PRO A 129 -15.00 -9.43 28.13
N GLY A 130 -14.20 -10.47 27.95
CA GLY A 130 -13.39 -11.06 29.01
C GLY A 130 -12.24 -10.12 29.39
N PRO A 131 -11.85 -10.06 30.67
CA PRO A 131 -10.73 -9.22 31.10
C PRO A 131 -9.45 -9.63 30.37
N LYS A 132 -8.75 -8.64 29.81
CA LYS A 132 -7.46 -8.79 29.12
C LYS A 132 -6.45 -9.38 30.10
N LYS A 133 -6.20 -10.69 29.99
CA LYS A 133 -5.15 -11.37 30.74
C LYS A 133 -3.81 -11.02 30.11
N ASP A 134 -2.93 -10.46 30.94
CA ASP A 134 -1.55 -10.23 30.58
C ASP A 134 -0.80 -11.57 30.61
N TYR A 135 -0.35 -12.01 29.44
CA TYR A 135 0.40 -13.26 29.25
C TYR A 135 1.89 -13.00 29.04
N SER A 136 2.38 -11.81 29.40
CA SER A 136 3.80 -11.49 29.33
C SER A 136 4.59 -12.39 30.28
N LEU A 137 5.65 -13.01 29.74
CA LEU A 137 6.58 -13.80 30.53
C LEU A 137 7.38 -12.85 31.43
N LYS A 138 7.48 -13.18 32.72
CA LYS A 138 8.34 -12.44 33.64
C LYS A 138 9.80 -12.74 33.30
N ASP A 139 10.70 -11.77 33.54
CA ASP A 139 12.13 -11.93 33.28
C ASP A 139 12.67 -13.24 33.88
N GLY A 140 13.24 -14.09 33.03
CA GLY A 140 13.78 -15.40 33.39
C GLY A 140 12.84 -16.60 33.20
N GLN A 141 11.58 -16.41 32.78
CA GLN A 141 10.65 -17.51 32.51
C GLN A 141 10.73 -17.97 31.04
N THR A 142 11.24 -19.18 30.79
CA THR A 142 11.27 -19.81 29.46
C THR A 142 10.13 -20.83 29.33
N PHE A 143 9.40 -20.82 28.21
CA PHE A 143 8.43 -21.87 27.89
C PHE A 143 9.06 -22.90 26.94
N SER A 144 8.81 -24.18 27.18
CA SER A 144 9.24 -25.27 26.30
C SER A 144 8.08 -25.65 25.39
N ILE A 145 8.16 -25.31 24.10
CA ILE A 145 7.21 -25.84 23.10
C ILE A 145 7.71 -27.20 22.61
N SER A 146 6.92 -28.24 22.90
CA SER A 146 7.04 -29.55 22.28
C SER A 146 6.33 -29.52 20.92
N ILE A 147 7.06 -29.34 19.81
CA ILE A 147 6.48 -29.42 18.46
C ILE A 147 6.35 -30.91 18.07
N PRO A 148 5.15 -31.50 17.95
CA PRO A 148 5.00 -32.84 17.42
C PRO A 148 5.30 -32.82 15.92
N GLY A 149 6.23 -33.65 15.44
CA GLY A 149 6.49 -33.85 14.01
C GLY A 149 7.90 -33.50 13.50
N ARG A 150 8.83 -33.06 14.36
CA ARG A 150 10.24 -32.81 13.95
C ARG A 150 11.12 -33.99 14.37
N SER A 151 11.33 -34.93 13.45
CA SER A 151 12.29 -36.02 13.59
C SER A 151 13.72 -35.47 13.70
N LYS A 152 14.47 -35.98 14.69
CA LYS A 152 15.93 -35.84 14.80
C LYS A 152 16.62 -36.43 13.57
N PRO A 153 17.69 -35.81 13.06
CA PRO A 153 18.85 -36.54 12.62
C PRO A 153 19.88 -36.53 13.76
N SER A 154 20.11 -37.69 14.38
CA SER A 154 21.35 -37.92 15.12
C SER A 154 22.41 -38.33 14.11
N SER A 155 23.50 -37.57 14.03
CA SER A 155 24.81 -38.16 13.83
C SER A 155 25.85 -37.23 14.44
N THR A 156 26.28 -37.64 15.62
CA THR A 156 27.57 -37.32 16.21
C THR A 156 28.67 -37.54 15.18
N SER A 157 29.56 -36.56 14.99
CA SER A 157 31.01 -36.70 15.17
C SER A 157 31.75 -35.47 14.63
N GLN A 158 32.36 -34.71 15.55
CA GLN A 158 33.73 -34.17 15.54
C GLN A 158 34.17 -33.38 14.28
N LEU A 159 34.86 -32.24 14.38
CA LEU A 159 36.25 -32.17 14.83
C LEU A 159 36.69 -30.70 15.01
N LEU A 160 37.34 -30.43 16.14
CA LEU A 160 38.30 -29.34 16.32
C LEU A 160 39.70 -29.90 16.02
N ASN A 161 40.58 -29.00 15.57
CA ASN A 161 42.01 -28.95 15.88
C ASN A 161 43.01 -29.82 15.07
N SER A 162 43.92 -29.07 14.43
CA SER A 162 45.37 -29.25 14.28
C SER A 162 46.03 -30.62 14.03
N SER A 163 46.97 -30.55 13.08
CA SER A 163 48.31 -31.16 13.05
C SER A 163 48.54 -32.48 12.28
N SER A 164 49.61 -32.39 11.48
CA SER A 164 50.50 -33.45 10.99
C SER A 164 50.01 -34.47 9.94
N SER A 165 50.58 -34.27 8.75
CA SER A 165 51.38 -35.27 8.03
C SER A 165 50.71 -36.16 6.96
N THR A 166 51.29 -36.02 5.76
CA THR A 166 51.65 -37.07 4.79
C THR A 166 50.66 -37.44 3.67
N SER A 167 51.11 -37.07 2.46
CA SER A 167 51.09 -37.83 1.19
C SER A 167 49.84 -37.90 0.30
N THR A 168 50.13 -37.73 -1.00
CA THR A 168 49.47 -38.32 -2.19
C THR A 168 48.06 -37.84 -2.49
N SER A 169 47.86 -36.92 -3.44
CA SER A 169 47.85 -37.11 -4.90
C SER A 169 46.42 -37.09 -5.44
N SER A 170 46.21 -36.22 -6.43
CA SER A 170 45.25 -36.41 -7.54
C SER A 170 43.77 -36.08 -7.32
N GLY A 171 43.29 -35.11 -8.10
CA GLY A 171 42.04 -35.29 -8.86
C GLY A 171 40.87 -34.37 -8.53
N ILE A 172 40.94 -33.10 -8.94
CA ILE A 172 39.74 -32.27 -9.17
C ILE A 172 39.41 -32.40 -10.67
N PRO A 173 38.30 -33.03 -11.11
CA PRO A 173 37.92 -32.97 -12.51
C PRO A 173 37.16 -31.66 -12.78
N LEU A 174 37.88 -30.64 -13.25
CA LEU A 174 37.31 -29.47 -13.91
C LEU A 174 36.90 -29.87 -15.33
N LEU A 175 35.63 -29.71 -15.69
CA LEU A 175 35.15 -29.95 -17.06
C LEU A 175 35.73 -28.89 -18.03
N PRO A 176 36.15 -29.28 -19.25
CA PRO A 176 36.66 -28.35 -20.23
C PRO A 176 35.54 -27.50 -20.87
N PRO A 177 35.81 -26.23 -21.22
CA PRO A 177 34.85 -25.34 -21.87
C PRO A 177 34.63 -25.70 -23.36
N PRO A 178 33.43 -25.39 -23.90
CA PRO A 178 33.01 -25.79 -25.25
C PRO A 178 33.72 -25.01 -26.38
N PRO A 179 33.99 -25.64 -27.54
CA PRO A 179 34.62 -24.99 -28.69
C PRO A 179 33.68 -24.02 -29.43
N LYS A 180 34.26 -22.97 -30.02
CA LYS A 180 33.55 -21.97 -30.83
C LYS A 180 33.27 -22.48 -32.24
N ARG A 181 32.10 -22.08 -32.74
CA ARG A 181 31.48 -22.36 -34.04
C ARG A 181 32.38 -21.98 -35.23
N ALA A 182 32.41 -22.83 -36.25
CA ALA A 182 32.67 -22.48 -37.65
C ALA A 182 31.46 -22.94 -38.46
#